data_AF-A0A959H923-F1
#
_entry.id   AF-A0A959H923-F1
#
_cell.length_a   1.000
_cell.length_b   1.000
_cell.length_c   1.000
_cell.angle_alpha   90.00
_cell.angle_beta   90.00
_cell.angle_gamma   90.00
#
_symmetry.space_group_name_H-M   'P 1'
#
loop_
_entity.id
_entity.type
_entity.pdbx_description
1 polymer ?
#
loop_
_entity_poly.entity_id
_entity_poly.type
_entity_poly.pdbx_seq_one_letter_code
_entity_poly.pdbx_strand_id
1 'polypeptide(L)'
;ANFRGLQEVATLEGERQMVAGGPAAPMVAIKQLGTNGGGFFGPNSTHPFENPDYLTNIAENIAILLIPIGLVFAFGFYLGRRKLALLFFGIMTLLFISFAAFAAWQEVNGNPAFAGMGLEQTVNMEGKEARFGPVASALWGVSTTSTSNGSVNAMHDSFMPLSGGVFLLDMFINALYGGVGVGFINFFVFLVVAVFIAGQMIGRTPSLLGKKLEAGEVKIAALVVVLHPMLILGGTALASYTVTA
;
A
#
# COMPACT_ATOMS: atom_id res chain seq x y z
N ALA A 1 25.84 1.43 1.94
CA ALA A 1 25.84 -0.01 2.29
C ALA A 1 27.22 -0.39 2.82
N ASN A 2 27.30 -1.23 3.85
CA ASN A 2 28.54 -1.82 4.35
C ASN A 2 28.28 -3.28 4.79
N PHE A 3 29.33 -4.04 5.13
CA PHE A 3 29.21 -5.41 5.66
C PHE A 3 29.65 -5.50 7.13
N ARG A 4 29.63 -4.37 7.84
CA ARG A 4 30.00 -4.32 9.25
C ARG A 4 28.78 -4.68 10.10
N GLY A 5 29.00 -5.42 11.19
CA GLY A 5 27.96 -5.74 12.17
C GLY A 5 27.62 -4.56 13.07
N LEU A 6 27.25 -4.85 14.33
CA LEU A 6 27.00 -3.82 15.33
C LEU A 6 28.27 -3.01 15.59
N GLN A 7 28.12 -1.68 15.62
CA GLN A 7 29.18 -0.74 15.94
C GLN A 7 28.83 -0.06 17.26
N GLU A 8 29.77 -0.07 18.20
CA GLU A 8 29.63 0.67 19.44
C GLU A 8 29.97 2.14 19.20
N VAL A 9 29.06 3.04 19.59
CA VAL A 9 29.21 4.49 19.48
C VAL A 9 29.06 5.10 20.87
N ALA A 10 30.05 5.87 21.30
CA ALA A 10 29.94 6.70 22.49
C ALA A 10 29.16 7.97 22.15
N THR A 11 28.07 8.23 22.87
CA THR A 11 27.24 9.43 22.68
C THR A 11 27.92 10.65 23.32
N LEU A 12 27.45 11.84 22.96
CA LEU A 12 27.94 13.09 23.56
C LEU A 12 27.67 13.17 25.07
N GLU A 13 26.68 12.43 25.57
CA GLU A 13 26.33 12.32 26.99
C GLU A 13 27.18 11.28 27.74
N GLY A 14 28.05 10.54 27.02
CA GLY A 14 28.94 9.52 27.59
C GLY A 14 28.35 8.11 27.64
N GLU A 15 27.11 7.93 27.19
CA GLU A 15 26.45 6.62 27.06
C GLU A 15 27.00 5.83 25.87
N ARG A 16 26.85 4.50 25.91
CA ARG A 16 27.26 3.61 24.81
C ARG A 16 26.04 3.08 24.09
N GLN A 17 25.99 3.26 22.78
CA GLN A 17 24.92 2.76 21.92
C GLN A 17 25.46 1.78 20.88
N MET A 18 24.75 0.68 20.67
CA MET A 18 25.04 -0.25 19.59
C MET A 18 24.24 0.11 18.35
N VAL A 19 24.93 0.45 17.26
CA VAL A 19 24.35 0.84 15.98
C VAL A 19 24.48 -0.31 14.99
N ALA A 20 23.35 -0.80 14.48
CA ALA A 20 23.34 -1.88 13.51
C ALA A 20 23.81 -1.40 12.13
N GLY A 21 24.86 -2.03 11.61
CA GLY A 21 25.32 -1.89 10.23
C GLY A 21 24.67 -2.91 9.29
N GLY A 22 25.20 -3.02 8.07
CA GLY A 22 24.77 -4.02 7.10
C GLY A 22 24.43 -3.47 5.71
N PRO A 23 24.16 -4.36 4.74
CA PRO A 23 23.91 -4.00 3.35
C PRO A 23 22.45 -3.56 3.14
N ALA A 24 21.98 -2.56 3.89
CA ALA A 24 20.59 -2.09 3.85
C ALA A 24 20.19 -1.53 2.46
N ALA A 25 21.02 -0.67 1.85
CA ALA A 25 20.67 0.03 0.61
C ALA A 25 20.22 -0.89 -0.57
N PRO A 26 20.93 -1.97 -0.94
CA PRO A 26 20.44 -2.86 -1.99
C PRO A 26 19.14 -3.59 -1.61
N MET A 27 18.94 -3.93 -0.34
CA MET A 27 17.69 -4.53 0.15
C MET A 27 16.53 -3.53 0.07
N VAL A 28 16.76 -2.27 0.42
CA VAL A 28 15.77 -1.19 0.27
C VAL A 28 15.39 -0.98 -1.18
N ALA A 29 16.35 -0.96 -2.11
CA ALA A 29 16.06 -0.78 -3.52
C ALA A 29 15.09 -1.85 -4.05
N ILE A 30 15.36 -3.13 -3.78
CA ILE A 30 14.50 -4.22 -4.27
C ILE A 30 13.20 -4.35 -3.49
N LYS A 31 13.19 -4.04 -2.18
CA LYS A 31 11.95 -4.12 -1.39
C LYS A 31 10.91 -3.13 -1.91
N GLN A 32 11.34 -1.94 -2.35
CA GLN A 32 10.43 -0.93 -2.90
C GLN A 32 10.04 -1.23 -4.34
N LEU A 33 11.03 -1.42 -5.22
CA LEU A 33 10.77 -1.62 -6.64
C LEU A 33 9.94 -2.88 -6.91
N GLY A 34 10.20 -3.96 -6.17
CA GLY A 34 9.51 -5.23 -6.32
C GLY A 34 8.23 -5.37 -5.49
N THR A 35 7.77 -4.30 -4.84
CA THR A 35 6.62 -4.31 -3.91
C THR A 35 6.69 -5.42 -2.87
N ASN A 36 7.85 -5.61 -2.22
CA ASN A 36 8.02 -6.62 -1.17
C ASN A 36 7.87 -6.04 0.24
N GLY A 37 8.32 -4.80 0.43
CA GLY A 37 8.18 -4.04 1.68
C GLY A 37 8.90 -4.57 2.92
N GLY A 38 9.66 -5.67 2.83
CA GLY A 38 10.44 -6.19 3.96
C GLY A 38 11.59 -5.27 4.38
N GLY A 39 11.50 -4.69 5.57
CA GLY A 39 12.54 -3.81 6.14
C GLY A 39 13.81 -4.58 6.52
N PHE A 40 14.96 -3.91 6.40
CA PHE A 40 16.23 -4.45 6.90
C PHE A 40 16.34 -4.30 8.43
N PHE A 41 15.82 -3.20 8.97
CA PHE A 41 15.67 -2.95 10.40
C PHE A 41 14.20 -3.02 10.81
N GLY A 42 13.94 -3.25 12.10
CA GLY A 42 12.59 -3.44 12.63
C GLY A 42 11.59 -2.34 12.24
N PRO A 43 11.92 -1.05 12.41
CA PRO A 43 11.04 0.06 12.04
C PRO A 43 10.86 0.27 10.52
N ASN A 44 11.51 -0.54 9.68
CA ASN A 44 11.37 -0.50 8.23
C ASN A 44 11.76 0.87 7.64
N SER A 45 10.95 1.46 6.76
CA SER A 45 11.24 2.73 6.09
C SER A 45 11.09 3.96 6.99
N THR A 46 10.79 3.83 8.28
CA THR A 46 11.09 4.90 9.24
C THR A 46 12.57 4.91 9.64
N HIS A 47 13.31 3.81 9.49
CA HIS A 47 14.68 3.75 9.97
C HIS A 47 15.60 4.70 9.18
N PRO A 48 16.42 5.57 9.83
CA PRO A 48 17.30 6.53 9.14
C PRO A 48 18.30 5.93 8.16
N PHE A 49 18.68 4.66 8.33
CA PHE A 49 19.55 3.97 7.37
C PHE A 49 18.83 3.34 6.18
N GLU A 50 17.50 3.22 6.23
CA GLU A 50 16.72 2.77 5.08
C GLU A 50 16.21 3.94 4.26
N ASN A 51 15.70 4.97 4.93
CA ASN A 51 15.15 6.16 4.32
C ASN A 51 15.70 7.43 5.01
N PRO A 52 16.91 7.88 4.63
CA PRO A 52 17.65 8.91 5.36
C PRO A 52 17.03 10.29 5.29
N ASP A 53 16.43 10.66 4.16
CA ASP A 53 15.97 12.03 3.91
C ASP A 53 14.69 12.10 3.06
N TYR A 54 14.18 13.31 2.88
CA TYR A 54 12.95 13.52 2.12
C TYR A 54 13.09 13.15 0.63
N LEU A 55 14.28 13.28 0.06
CA LEU A 55 14.54 12.95 -1.35
C LEU A 55 14.53 11.43 -1.56
N THR A 56 15.16 10.66 -0.67
CA THR A 56 15.08 9.20 -0.69
C THR A 56 13.65 8.72 -0.49
N ASN A 57 12.88 9.38 0.38
CA ASN A 57 11.47 9.06 0.58
C ASN A 57 10.65 9.26 -0.70
N ILE A 58 10.87 10.33 -1.45
CA ILE A 58 10.22 10.52 -2.77
C ILE A 58 10.64 9.41 -3.73
N ALA A 59 11.94 9.12 -3.84
CA ALA A 59 12.46 8.12 -4.77
C ALA A 59 11.94 6.70 -4.45
N GLU A 60 11.93 6.31 -3.18
CA GLU A 60 11.36 5.04 -2.72
C GLU A 60 9.87 4.96 -3.02
N ASN A 61 9.10 6.02 -2.75
CA ASN A 61 7.66 6.01 -3.01
C ASN A 61 7.34 5.93 -4.52
N ILE A 62 8.14 6.60 -5.36
CA ILE A 62 8.06 6.41 -6.82
C ILE A 62 8.37 4.96 -7.19
N ALA A 63 9.38 4.34 -6.58
CA ALA A 63 9.75 2.95 -6.85
C ALA A 63 8.63 1.97 -6.51
N ILE A 64 7.88 2.21 -5.42
CA ILE A 64 6.68 1.43 -5.04
C ILE A 64 5.66 1.38 -6.20
N LEU A 65 5.40 2.53 -6.83
CA LEU A 65 4.36 2.68 -7.85
C LEU A 65 4.82 2.33 -9.26
N LEU A 66 6.13 2.33 -9.52
CA LEU A 66 6.72 2.31 -10.87
C LEU A 66 6.32 1.07 -11.68
N ILE A 67 6.57 -0.13 -11.15
CA ILE A 67 6.26 -1.38 -11.86
C ILE A 67 4.75 -1.63 -11.93
N PRO A 68 3.97 -1.47 -10.85
CA PRO A 68 2.52 -1.63 -10.92
C PRO A 68 1.85 -0.74 -11.97
N ILE A 69 2.22 0.54 -12.06
CA ILE A 69 1.76 1.45 -13.13
C ILE A 69 2.24 0.96 -14.50
N GLY A 70 3.52 0.57 -14.60
CA GLY A 70 4.12 0.05 -15.83
C GLY A 70 3.37 -1.16 -16.41
N LEU A 71 2.88 -2.07 -15.56
CA LEU A 71 2.12 -3.25 -15.98
C LEU A 71 0.78 -2.89 -16.64
N VAL A 72 0.10 -1.83 -16.18
CA VAL A 72 -1.14 -1.34 -16.81
C VAL A 72 -0.89 -0.89 -18.24
N PHE A 73 0.22 -0.15 -18.46
CA PHE A 73 0.60 0.29 -19.80
C PHE A 73 1.13 -0.84 -20.67
N ALA A 74 1.91 -1.77 -20.10
CA ALA A 74 2.39 -2.96 -20.80
C ALA A 74 1.22 -3.79 -21.32
N PHE A 75 0.19 -4.02 -20.52
CA PHE A 75 -1.05 -4.68 -20.95
C PHE A 75 -1.69 -4.00 -22.17
N GLY A 76 -1.83 -2.67 -22.14
CA GLY A 76 -2.39 -1.91 -23.25
C GLY A 76 -1.54 -1.99 -24.52
N PHE A 77 -0.22 -1.99 -24.37
CA PHE A 77 0.73 -2.11 -25.46
C PHE A 77 0.65 -3.49 -26.13
N TYR A 78 0.77 -4.57 -25.35
CA TYR A 78 0.80 -5.94 -25.88
C TYR A 78 -0.53 -6.39 -26.49
N LEU A 79 -1.67 -5.87 -26.01
CA LEU A 79 -2.98 -6.15 -26.61
C LEU A 79 -3.38 -5.19 -27.73
N GLY A 80 -2.56 -4.18 -28.05
CA GLY A 80 -2.94 -3.14 -29.01
C GLY A 80 -4.15 -2.30 -28.57
N ARG A 81 -4.45 -2.25 -27.27
CA ARG A 81 -5.65 -1.62 -26.69
C ARG A 81 -5.30 -0.44 -25.75
N ARG A 82 -4.62 0.57 -26.30
CA ARG A 82 -4.17 1.75 -25.55
C ARG A 82 -5.30 2.48 -24.80
N LYS A 83 -6.47 2.63 -25.41
CA LYS A 83 -7.64 3.27 -24.78
C LYS A 83 -8.12 2.53 -23.53
N LEU A 84 -8.04 1.19 -23.55
CA LEU A 84 -8.44 0.37 -22.41
C LEU A 84 -7.44 0.49 -21.25
N ALA A 85 -6.14 0.49 -21.55
CA ALA A 85 -5.12 0.73 -20.52
C ALA A 85 -5.24 2.13 -19.92
N LEU A 86 -5.51 3.17 -20.73
CA LEU A 86 -5.77 4.51 -20.21
C LEU A 86 -7.03 4.56 -19.33
N LEU A 87 -8.07 3.80 -19.66
CA LEU A 87 -9.26 3.67 -18.81
C LEU A 87 -8.90 3.03 -17.46
N PHE A 88 -8.18 1.92 -17.46
CA PHE A 88 -7.76 1.25 -16.22
C PHE A 88 -6.86 2.13 -15.37
N PHE A 89 -5.86 2.76 -15.99
CA PHE A 89 -4.99 3.73 -15.34
C PHE A 89 -5.79 4.89 -14.75
N GLY A 90 -6.75 5.44 -15.48
CA GLY A 90 -7.60 6.53 -15.01
C GLY A 90 -8.43 6.15 -13.78
N ILE A 91 -9.06 4.97 -13.77
CA ILE A 91 -9.86 4.48 -12.64
C ILE A 91 -8.97 4.26 -11.40
N MET A 92 -7.83 3.57 -11.58
CA MET A 92 -6.89 3.31 -10.48
C MET A 92 -6.30 4.61 -9.92
N THR A 93 -5.88 5.53 -10.79
CA THR A 93 -5.30 6.82 -10.40
C THR A 93 -6.32 7.70 -9.68
N LEU A 94 -7.56 7.74 -10.15
CA LEU A 94 -8.61 8.53 -9.52
C LEU A 94 -8.86 8.10 -8.08
N LEU A 95 -8.98 6.78 -7.85
CA LEU A 95 -9.18 6.23 -6.52
C LEU A 95 -7.95 6.43 -5.64
N PHE A 96 -6.75 6.19 -6.16
CA PHE A 96 -5.48 6.42 -5.46
C PHE A 96 -5.34 7.87 -4.99
N ILE A 97 -5.56 8.85 -5.87
CA ILE A 97 -5.48 10.28 -5.52
C ILE A 97 -6.56 10.64 -4.50
N SER A 98 -7.79 10.12 -4.65
CA SER A 98 -8.87 10.38 -3.71
C SER A 98 -8.53 9.89 -2.31
N PHE A 99 -7.98 8.68 -2.21
CA PHE A 99 -7.54 8.08 -0.95
C PHE A 99 -6.36 8.83 -0.34
N ALA A 100 -5.33 9.14 -1.13
CA ALA A 100 -4.16 9.88 -0.67
C ALA A 100 -4.53 11.29 -0.19
N ALA A 101 -5.37 12.01 -0.93
CA ALA A 101 -5.83 13.34 -0.57
C ALA A 101 -6.69 13.31 0.71
N PHE A 102 -7.61 12.33 0.82
CA PHE A 102 -8.44 12.19 2.01
C PHE A 102 -7.63 11.81 3.25
N ALA A 103 -6.69 10.86 3.13
CA ALA A 103 -5.80 10.48 4.21
C ALA A 103 -4.91 11.66 4.66
N ALA A 104 -4.32 12.39 3.72
CA ALA A 104 -3.51 13.57 4.03
C ALA A 104 -4.34 14.68 4.71
N TRP A 105 -5.58 14.90 4.26
CA TRP A 105 -6.48 15.86 4.88
C TRP A 105 -6.80 15.50 6.33
N GLN A 106 -7.06 14.21 6.62
CA GLN A 106 -7.27 13.73 7.98
C GLN A 106 -6.04 13.94 8.88
N GLU A 107 -4.84 13.59 8.41
CA GLU A 107 -3.62 13.73 9.21
C GLU A 107 -3.25 15.20 9.50
N VAL A 108 -3.57 16.11 8.58
CA VAL A 108 -3.32 17.55 8.79
C VAL A 108 -4.31 18.15 9.80
N ASN A 109 -5.56 17.69 9.83
CA ASN A 109 -6.52 18.11 10.86
C ASN A 109 -6.17 17.54 12.25
N GLY A 110 -5.46 16.42 12.25
CA GLY A 110 -4.88 15.75 13.41
C GLY A 110 -5.86 15.38 14.51
N ASN A 111 -5.33 15.10 15.71
CA ASN A 111 -6.13 14.56 16.80
C ASN A 111 -6.78 15.70 17.62
N PRO A 112 -8.12 15.78 17.68
CA PRO A 112 -8.81 16.81 18.46
C PRO A 112 -8.49 16.75 19.95
N ALA A 113 -8.04 15.60 20.48
CA ALA A 113 -7.60 15.49 21.87
C ALA A 113 -6.35 16.33 22.17
N PHE A 114 -5.51 16.64 21.18
CA PHE A 114 -4.32 17.48 21.36
C PHE A 114 -4.67 18.91 21.73
N ALA A 115 -5.78 19.44 21.20
CA ALA A 115 -6.26 20.78 21.55
C ALA A 115 -6.64 20.91 23.03
N GLY A 116 -7.13 19.82 23.65
CA GLY A 116 -7.46 19.78 25.09
C GLY A 116 -6.25 19.73 26.02
N MET A 117 -5.06 19.43 25.49
CA MET A 117 -3.81 19.29 26.26
C MET A 117 -2.92 20.55 26.19
N GLY A 118 -3.37 21.62 25.53
CA GLY A 118 -2.61 22.86 25.40
C GLY A 118 -1.41 22.78 24.45
N LEU A 119 -1.35 21.75 23.60
CA LEU A 119 -0.33 21.62 22.56
C LEU A 119 -0.67 22.57 21.40
N GLU A 120 0.31 23.37 20.95
CA GLU A 120 0.15 24.26 19.78
C GLU A 120 -0.01 23.49 18.46
N GLN A 121 0.42 22.22 18.43
CA GLN A 121 0.49 21.42 17.22
C GLN A 121 -0.81 20.66 16.97
N THR A 122 -1.57 21.10 15.97
CA THR A 122 -2.84 20.48 15.57
C THR A 122 -2.67 19.31 14.59
N VAL A 123 -1.49 19.15 13.98
CA VAL A 123 -1.22 18.07 13.02
C VAL A 123 -0.87 16.76 13.72
N ASN A 124 -1.27 15.61 13.14
CA ASN A 124 -0.93 14.31 13.71
C ASN A 124 0.53 13.93 13.42
N MET A 125 1.41 14.09 14.40
CA MET A 125 2.80 13.61 14.34
C MET A 125 3.01 12.27 15.06
N GLU A 126 1.99 11.72 15.70
CA GLU A 126 2.10 10.42 16.37
C GLU A 126 2.41 9.33 15.32
N GLY A 127 3.46 8.55 15.59
CA GLY A 127 3.99 7.54 14.67
C GLY A 127 4.57 8.08 13.35
N LYS A 128 4.82 9.39 13.21
CA LYS A 128 5.38 10.01 12.00
C LYS A 128 6.81 10.46 12.20
N GLU A 129 7.59 10.44 11.13
CA GLU A 129 8.95 10.94 11.14
C GLU A 129 9.01 12.44 10.85
N ALA A 130 9.77 13.19 11.65
CA ALA A 130 9.98 14.63 11.46
C ALA A 130 10.60 14.96 10.09
N ARG A 131 11.35 14.02 9.52
CA ARG A 131 11.95 14.11 8.17
C ARG A 131 10.91 14.22 7.05
N PHE A 132 9.71 13.66 7.25
CA PHE A 132 8.70 13.52 6.20
C PHE A 132 7.43 14.32 6.49
N GLY A 133 7.01 14.36 7.75
CA GLY A 133 5.75 14.98 8.15
C GLY A 133 4.50 14.18 7.75
N PRO A 134 3.31 14.69 8.10
CA PRO A 134 2.06 13.93 8.03
C PRO A 134 1.60 13.66 6.60
N VAL A 135 1.76 14.63 5.69
CA VAL A 135 1.28 14.53 4.30
C VAL A 135 2.06 13.47 3.53
N ALA A 136 3.40 13.49 3.59
CA ALA A 136 4.22 12.50 2.91
C ALA A 136 4.06 11.11 3.51
N SER A 137 3.83 11.02 4.83
CA SER A 137 3.51 9.77 5.53
C SER A 137 2.16 9.20 5.07
N ALA A 138 1.13 10.04 4.92
CA ALA A 138 -0.17 9.61 4.41
C ALA A 138 -0.12 9.14 2.95
N LEU A 139 0.62 9.86 2.10
CA LEU A 139 0.84 9.43 0.71
C LEU A 139 1.55 8.07 0.66
N TRP A 140 2.58 7.86 1.50
CA TRP A 140 3.26 6.58 1.59
C TRP A 140 2.33 5.48 2.08
N GLY A 141 1.53 5.74 3.11
CA GLY A 141 0.53 4.81 3.64
C GLY A 141 -0.39 4.30 2.53
N VAL A 142 -1.00 5.19 1.76
CA VAL A 142 -1.84 4.80 0.60
C VAL A 142 -1.02 4.07 -0.47
N SER A 143 0.21 4.53 -0.76
CA SER A 143 1.04 3.90 -1.79
C SER A 143 1.43 2.47 -1.43
N THR A 144 1.80 2.22 -0.17
CA THR A 144 2.21 0.91 0.30
C THR A 144 1.04 -0.07 0.42
N THR A 145 -0.15 0.40 0.86
CA THR A 145 -1.34 -0.45 0.97
C THR A 145 -2.00 -0.72 -0.37
N SER A 146 -2.13 0.29 -1.23
CA SER A 146 -2.71 0.12 -2.57
C SER A 146 -1.89 -0.84 -3.43
N THR A 147 -0.56 -0.74 -3.39
CA THR A 147 0.35 -1.61 -4.15
C THR A 147 0.74 -2.90 -3.43
N SER A 148 0.17 -3.20 -2.26
CA SER A 148 0.57 -4.38 -1.47
C SER A 148 2.09 -4.48 -1.23
N ASN A 149 2.79 -3.36 -1.15
CA ASN A 149 4.23 -3.32 -0.89
C ASN A 149 4.51 -3.75 0.56
N GLY A 150 3.86 -3.11 1.53
CA GLY A 150 3.99 -3.46 2.95
C GLY A 150 5.11 -2.74 3.71
N SER A 151 5.92 -1.91 3.06
CA SER A 151 6.88 -1.04 3.78
C SER A 151 6.16 0.09 4.50
N VAL A 152 6.67 0.46 5.66
CA VAL A 152 6.04 1.44 6.57
C VAL A 152 7.04 2.57 6.83
N ASN A 153 6.72 3.81 6.43
CA ASN A 153 7.51 5.01 6.76
C ASN A 153 6.88 5.87 7.87
N ALA A 154 5.77 5.40 8.43
CA ALA A 154 5.02 5.98 9.53
C ALA A 154 4.10 4.90 10.09
N MET A 155 4.00 4.77 11.40
CA MET A 155 3.25 3.69 12.04
C MET A 155 1.75 3.82 11.76
N HIS A 156 1.19 2.88 10.99
CA HIS A 156 -0.23 2.88 10.59
C HIS A 156 -1.20 2.89 11.78
N ASP A 157 -0.81 2.29 12.89
CA ASP A 157 -1.62 2.25 14.13
C ASP A 157 -1.79 3.64 14.78
N SER A 158 -0.87 4.56 14.49
CA SER A 158 -0.88 5.94 14.97
C SER A 158 -1.55 6.93 14.01
N PHE A 159 -2.11 6.47 12.88
CA PHE A 159 -2.87 7.33 11.98
C PHE A 159 -4.26 7.64 12.54
N MET A 160 -4.88 8.71 12.05
CA MET A 160 -6.25 9.03 12.37
C MET A 160 -7.19 7.87 11.98
N PRO A 161 -8.30 7.64 12.69
CA PRO A 161 -9.16 6.48 12.43
C PRO A 161 -9.64 6.37 10.96
N LEU A 162 -9.93 7.51 10.33
CA LEU A 162 -10.40 7.55 8.94
C LEU A 162 -9.26 7.35 7.92
N SER A 163 -8.04 7.82 8.19
CA SER A 163 -6.89 7.55 7.31
C SER A 163 -6.43 6.10 7.45
N GLY A 164 -6.38 5.55 8.66
CA GLY A 164 -6.17 4.12 8.88
C GLY A 164 -7.25 3.24 8.23
N GLY A 165 -8.51 3.70 8.25
CA GLY A 165 -9.62 3.06 7.54
C GLY A 165 -9.41 3.01 6.02
N VAL A 166 -8.83 4.05 5.41
CA VAL A 166 -8.45 4.03 3.99
C VAL A 166 -7.40 2.98 3.71
N PHE A 167 -6.38 2.84 4.56
CA PHE A 167 -5.33 1.83 4.40
C PHE A 167 -5.89 0.40 4.49
N LEU A 168 -6.82 0.16 5.41
CA LEU A 168 -7.54 -1.11 5.50
C LEU A 168 -8.38 -1.36 4.24
N LEU A 169 -9.09 -0.35 3.75
CA LEU A 169 -9.90 -0.45 2.54
C LEU A 169 -9.05 -0.79 1.31
N ASP A 170 -7.88 -0.16 1.17
CA ASP A 170 -6.91 -0.50 0.12
C ASP A 170 -6.51 -1.98 0.16
N MET A 171 -6.17 -2.48 1.35
CA MET A 171 -5.76 -3.88 1.53
C MET A 171 -6.92 -4.85 1.25
N PHE A 172 -8.16 -4.51 1.62
CA PHE A 172 -9.34 -5.34 1.34
C PHE A 172 -9.75 -5.33 -0.12
N ILE A 173 -9.59 -4.20 -0.83
CA ILE A 173 -9.85 -4.13 -2.27
C ILE A 173 -8.78 -4.91 -3.04
N ASN A 174 -7.51 -4.79 -2.63
CA ASN A 174 -6.36 -5.48 -3.23
C ASN A 174 -6.29 -5.41 -4.78
N ALA A 175 -6.69 -4.28 -5.36
CA ALA A 175 -6.79 -4.11 -6.81
C ALA A 175 -6.38 -2.72 -7.31
N LEU A 176 -6.02 -1.80 -6.42
CA LEU A 176 -5.58 -0.44 -6.77
C LEU A 176 -4.10 -0.44 -7.12
N TYR A 177 -3.78 -0.70 -8.39
CA TYR A 177 -2.44 -1.11 -8.86
C TYR A 177 -2.01 -2.48 -8.32
N GLY A 178 -2.04 -2.65 -6.99
CA GLY A 178 -1.65 -3.86 -6.26
C GLY A 178 -0.18 -4.24 -6.44
N GLY A 179 0.20 -5.40 -5.90
CA GLY A 179 1.58 -5.90 -5.96
C GLY A 179 2.02 -6.22 -7.38
N VAL A 180 3.34 -6.18 -7.61
CA VAL A 180 3.95 -6.51 -8.90
C VAL A 180 3.43 -7.88 -9.38
N GLY A 181 2.64 -7.86 -10.46
CA GLY A 181 1.96 -9.02 -11.02
C GLY A 181 0.62 -9.34 -10.34
N VAL A 182 0.62 -9.63 -9.03
CA VAL A 182 -0.56 -10.12 -8.30
C VAL A 182 -1.70 -9.10 -8.27
N GLY A 183 -1.38 -7.82 -8.11
CA GLY A 183 -2.35 -6.73 -8.14
C GLY A 183 -3.12 -6.65 -9.45
N PHE A 184 -2.40 -6.81 -10.56
CA PHE A 184 -2.99 -6.81 -11.88
C PHE A 184 -3.91 -8.02 -12.07
N ILE A 185 -3.52 -9.20 -11.56
CA ILE A 185 -4.37 -10.40 -11.60
C ILE A 185 -5.68 -10.17 -10.83
N ASN A 186 -5.61 -9.60 -9.62
CA ASN A 186 -6.79 -9.32 -8.80
C ASN A 186 -7.71 -8.27 -9.46
N PHE A 187 -7.14 -7.22 -10.05
CA PHE A 187 -7.92 -6.27 -10.83
C PHE A 187 -8.66 -6.95 -12.00
N PHE A 188 -8.02 -7.93 -12.66
CA PHE A 188 -8.67 -8.72 -13.72
C PHE A 188 -9.83 -9.57 -13.21
N VAL A 189 -9.73 -10.11 -12.01
CA VAL A 189 -10.84 -10.83 -11.37
C VAL A 189 -12.04 -9.90 -11.16
N PHE A 190 -11.82 -8.69 -10.65
CA PHE A 190 -12.89 -7.67 -10.53
C PHE A 190 -13.46 -7.27 -11.90
N LEU A 191 -12.62 -7.17 -12.92
CA LEU A 191 -13.06 -6.86 -14.27
C LEU A 191 -13.97 -7.96 -14.86
N VAL A 192 -13.64 -9.24 -14.63
CA VAL A 192 -14.49 -10.37 -15.03
C VAL A 192 -15.86 -10.28 -14.35
N VAL A 193 -15.89 -10.01 -13.05
CA VAL A 193 -17.14 -9.84 -12.29
C VAL A 193 -17.94 -8.64 -12.80
N ALA A 194 -17.28 -7.50 -13.02
CA ALA A 194 -17.92 -6.29 -13.52
C ALA A 194 -18.55 -6.49 -14.91
N VAL A 195 -17.81 -7.11 -15.85
CA VAL A 195 -18.33 -7.43 -17.19
C VAL A 195 -19.44 -8.46 -17.14
N PHE A 196 -19.34 -9.45 -16.24
CA PHE A 196 -20.41 -10.43 -16.03
C PHE A 196 -21.72 -9.75 -15.60
N ILE A 197 -21.65 -8.91 -14.56
CA ILE A 197 -22.82 -8.15 -14.05
C ILE A 197 -23.37 -7.24 -15.15
N ALA A 198 -22.52 -6.47 -15.85
CA ALA A 198 -22.95 -5.59 -16.92
C ALA A 198 -23.62 -6.34 -18.08
N GLY A 199 -23.11 -7.52 -18.44
CA GLY A 199 -23.74 -8.38 -19.45
C GLY A 199 -25.14 -8.84 -19.05
N GLN A 200 -25.29 -9.29 -17.80
CA GLN A 200 -26.59 -9.70 -17.26
C GLN A 200 -27.59 -8.54 -17.21
N MET A 201 -27.15 -7.34 -16.81
CA MET A 201 -28.00 -6.14 -16.74
C MET A 201 -28.57 -5.73 -18.11
N ILE A 202 -27.83 -5.97 -19.19
CA ILE A 202 -28.23 -5.63 -20.57
C ILE A 202 -28.87 -6.84 -21.28
N GLY A 203 -28.93 -8.00 -20.61
CA GLY A 203 -29.48 -9.24 -21.18
C GLY A 203 -28.63 -9.84 -22.31
N ARG A 204 -27.33 -9.53 -22.35
CA ARG A 204 -26.39 -10.05 -23.36
C ARG A 204 -25.36 -10.98 -22.74
N THR A 205 -24.85 -11.92 -23.53
CA THR A 205 -23.74 -12.76 -23.09
C THR A 205 -22.54 -11.87 -22.74
N PRO A 206 -22.01 -11.95 -21.51
CA PRO A 206 -20.87 -11.14 -21.10
C PRO A 206 -19.64 -11.49 -21.94
N SER A 207 -18.89 -10.48 -22.36
CA SER A 207 -17.68 -10.67 -23.16
C SER A 207 -16.59 -9.70 -22.75
N LEU A 208 -15.40 -10.22 -22.49
CA LEU A 208 -14.22 -9.47 -22.11
C LEU A 208 -13.17 -9.64 -23.21
N LEU A 209 -12.66 -8.53 -23.74
CA LEU A 209 -11.65 -8.52 -24.81
C LEU A 209 -12.05 -9.31 -26.08
N GLY A 210 -13.35 -9.48 -26.33
CA GLY A 210 -13.87 -10.27 -27.45
C GLY A 210 -13.99 -11.77 -27.16
N LYS A 211 -13.57 -12.22 -25.97
CA LYS A 211 -13.81 -13.58 -25.48
C LYS A 211 -15.11 -13.60 -24.67
N LYS A 212 -15.97 -14.58 -24.92
CA LYS A 212 -17.20 -14.77 -24.14
C LYS A 212 -16.80 -15.29 -22.75
N LEU A 213 -17.44 -14.76 -21.72
CA LEU A 213 -17.27 -15.24 -20.36
C LEU A 213 -18.19 -16.43 -20.12
N GLU A 214 -17.60 -17.60 -19.95
CA GLU A 214 -18.34 -18.85 -19.70
C GLU A 214 -18.48 -19.14 -18.20
N ALA A 215 -19.35 -20.09 -17.87
CA ALA A 215 -19.63 -20.45 -16.47
C ALA A 215 -18.37 -20.88 -15.70
N GLY A 216 -17.38 -21.51 -16.36
CA GLY A 216 -16.12 -21.90 -15.73
C GLY A 216 -15.30 -20.71 -15.23
N GLU A 217 -15.13 -19.70 -16.09
CA GLU A 217 -14.35 -18.49 -15.76
C GLU A 217 -15.02 -17.68 -14.65
N VAL A 218 -16.35 -17.56 -14.71
CA VAL A 218 -17.14 -16.85 -13.68
C VAL A 218 -17.07 -17.57 -12.34
N LYS A 219 -17.11 -18.92 -12.33
CA LYS A 219 -16.97 -19.70 -11.09
C LYS A 219 -15.60 -19.50 -10.43
N ILE A 220 -14.53 -19.50 -11.22
CA ILE A 220 -13.17 -19.26 -10.70
C ILE A 220 -13.08 -17.83 -10.14
N ALA A 221 -13.55 -16.83 -10.88
CA ALA A 221 -13.55 -15.44 -10.42
C ALA A 221 -14.35 -15.27 -9.12
N ALA A 222 -15.55 -15.85 -9.04
CA ALA A 222 -16.38 -15.81 -7.83
C ALA A 222 -15.70 -16.49 -6.64
N LEU A 223 -15.05 -17.64 -6.85
CA LEU A 223 -14.30 -18.34 -5.80
C LEU A 223 -13.16 -17.47 -5.26
N VAL A 224 -12.38 -16.83 -6.14
CA VAL A 224 -11.26 -15.96 -5.73
C VAL A 224 -11.75 -14.74 -4.93
N VAL A 225 -12.82 -14.07 -5.41
CA VAL A 225 -13.42 -12.91 -4.73
C VAL A 225 -13.97 -13.26 -3.35
N VAL A 226 -14.50 -14.47 -3.17
CA VAL A 226 -15.05 -14.92 -1.88
C VAL A 226 -13.95 -15.44 -0.95
N LEU A 227 -12.95 -16.14 -1.49
CA LEU A 227 -11.86 -16.72 -0.69
C LEU A 227 -11.06 -15.66 0.06
N HIS A 228 -10.77 -14.52 -0.59
CA HIS A 228 -10.01 -13.42 0.03
C HIS A 228 -10.64 -12.89 1.33
N PRO A 229 -11.89 -12.40 1.37
CA PRO A 229 -12.53 -11.97 2.60
C PRO A 229 -12.81 -13.12 3.57
N MET A 230 -13.05 -14.35 3.09
CA MET A 230 -13.20 -15.51 3.98
C MET A 230 -11.96 -15.77 4.83
N LEU A 231 -10.76 -15.67 4.23
CA LEU A 231 -9.50 -15.85 4.97
C LEU A 231 -9.29 -14.74 6.01
N ILE A 232 -9.58 -13.48 5.64
CA ILE A 232 -9.43 -12.33 6.52
C ILE A 232 -10.42 -12.42 7.70
N LEU A 233 -11.71 -12.60 7.41
CA LEU A 233 -12.76 -12.65 8.42
C LEU A 233 -12.64 -13.90 9.30
N GLY A 234 -12.35 -15.06 8.71
CA GLY A 234 -12.17 -16.31 9.45
C GLY A 234 -10.96 -16.24 10.39
N GLY A 235 -9.82 -15.74 9.90
CA GLY A 235 -8.63 -15.52 10.73
C GLY A 235 -8.87 -14.51 11.85
N THR A 236 -9.54 -13.40 11.54
CA THR A 236 -9.88 -12.35 12.53
C THR A 236 -10.84 -12.88 13.60
N ALA A 237 -11.82 -13.69 13.22
CA ALA A 237 -12.76 -14.31 14.16
C ALA A 237 -12.04 -15.30 15.09
N LEU A 238 -11.15 -16.15 14.53
CA LEU A 238 -10.36 -17.09 15.31
C LEU A 238 -9.44 -16.37 16.30
N ALA A 239 -8.69 -15.37 15.83
CA ALA A 239 -7.78 -14.58 16.67
C ALA A 239 -8.54 -13.87 17.80
N SER A 240 -9.66 -13.22 17.48
CA SER A 240 -10.51 -12.54 18.47
C SER A 240 -11.02 -13.51 19.53
N TYR A 241 -11.46 -14.71 19.14
CA TYR A 241 -11.95 -15.73 20.07
C TYR A 241 -10.84 -16.26 20.99
N THR A 242 -9.66 -16.58 20.44
CA THR A 242 -8.56 -17.14 21.23
C THR A 242 -7.89 -16.16 22.18
N VAL A 243 -7.93 -14.86 21.88
CA VAL A 243 -7.35 -13.82 22.75
C VAL A 243 -8.32 -13.42 23.87
N THR A 244 -9.62 -13.60 23.67
CA THR A 244 -10.64 -13.32 24.70
C THR A 244 -11.00 -14.52 25.58
N ALA A 245 -10.62 -15.74 25.19
CA ALA A 245 -10.77 -16.98 25.96
C ALA A 245 -9.56 -17.22 26.88
#